data_AF-A0A845PQU1-F1
#
_entry.id   AF-A0A845PQU1-F1
#
_cell.length_a   1.000
_cell.length_b   1.000
_cell.length_c   1.000
_cell.angle_alpha   90.00
_cell.angle_beta   90.00
_cell.angle_gamma   90.00
#
_symmetry.space_group_name_H-M   'P 1'
#
loop_
_entity.id
_entity.type
_entity.pdbx_description
1 polymer ?
#
loop_
_entity_poly.entity_id
_entity_poly.type
_entity_poly.pdbx_seq_one_letter_code
_entity_poly.pdbx_strand_id
1 'polypeptide(L)' 'MTNYLNVLNVLTKTSYIYFTSNKSSILELLQWIEYNYDVETPFTGATKIVKQVSSTPTSSYQDIMIYKSI' A
#
# COMPACT_ATOMS: atom_id res chain seq x y z
N MET A 1 14.41 -12.64 -0.17
CA MET A 1 13.83 -11.53 0.60
C MET A 1 13.76 -10.21 -0.18
N THR A 2 14.06 -10.21 -1.50
CA THR A 2 14.20 -9.01 -2.35
C THR A 2 12.95 -8.67 -3.18
N ASN A 3 11.97 -9.58 -3.24
CA ASN A 3 10.88 -9.48 -4.22
C ASN A 3 9.93 -8.29 -3.96
N TYR A 4 9.64 -7.96 -2.70
CA TYR A 4 8.66 -6.90 -2.38
C TYR A 4 9.17 -5.49 -2.67
N LEU A 5 10.45 -5.20 -2.41
CA LEU A 5 11.04 -3.89 -2.76
C LEU A 5 11.17 -3.73 -4.28
N ASN A 6 11.48 -4.82 -4.99
CA ASN A 6 11.47 -4.81 -6.45
C ASN A 6 10.06 -4.53 -7.01
N VAL A 7 9.00 -5.06 -6.39
CA VAL A 7 7.61 -4.72 -6.76
C VAL A 7 7.36 -3.21 -6.62
N LEU A 8 7.79 -2.57 -5.52
CA LEU A 8 7.62 -1.12 -5.35
C LEU A 8 8.32 -0.31 -6.46
N ASN A 9 9.48 -0.77 -6.91
CA ASN A 9 10.19 -0.13 -8.01
C ASN A 9 9.39 -0.21 -9.32
N VAL A 10 8.69 -1.33 -9.57
CA VAL A 10 7.81 -1.48 -10.75
C VAL A 10 6.59 -0.56 -10.69
N LEU A 11 6.05 -0.29 -9.50
CA LEU A 11 4.92 0.64 -9.33
C LEU A 11 5.31 2.10 -9.58
N THR A 12 6.61 2.41 -9.58
CA THR A 12 7.09 3.76 -9.82
C THR A 12 6.92 4.12 -11.29
N LYS A 13 6.25 5.24 -11.58
CA LYS A 13 5.98 5.72 -12.95
C LYS A 13 5.20 4.73 -13.84
N THR A 14 4.39 3.84 -13.25
CA THR A 14 3.46 2.99 -13.99
C THR A 14 2.02 3.13 -13.48
N SER A 15 1.03 2.91 -14.35
CA SER A 15 -0.36 2.75 -13.92
C SER A 15 -0.53 1.36 -13.32
N TYR A 16 -1.12 1.27 -12.13
CA TYR A 16 -1.22 -0.01 -11.41
C TYR A 16 -2.48 -0.11 -10.55
N ILE A 17 -2.78 -1.36 -10.20
CA ILE A 17 -3.69 -1.74 -9.12
C ILE A 17 -2.89 -2.62 -8.16
N TYR A 18 -2.85 -2.24 -6.89
CA TYR A 18 -2.11 -2.89 -5.83
C TYR A 18 -3.06 -3.31 -4.72
N PHE A 19 -3.10 -4.61 -4.43
CA PHE A 19 -3.93 -5.17 -3.36
C PHE A 19 -3.06 -5.49 -2.14
N THR A 20 -3.53 -5.07 -0.97
CA THR A 20 -2.86 -5.27 0.32
C THR A 20 -3.89 -5.30 1.45
N SER A 21 -3.43 -5.32 2.70
CA SER A 21 -4.30 -5.26 3.86
C SER A 21 -3.75 -4.36 4.97
N ASN A 22 -4.59 -4.08 5.97
CA ASN A 22 -4.18 -3.33 7.16
C ASN A 22 -3.10 -4.02 8.01
N LYS A 23 -2.76 -5.29 7.74
CA LYS A 23 -1.68 -6.02 8.42
C LYS A 23 -0.37 -6.03 7.63
N SER A 24 -0.31 -5.34 6.49
CA SER A 24 0.89 -5.32 5.64
C SER A 24 1.92 -4.31 6.12
N SER A 25 3.11 -4.79 6.51
CA SER A 25 4.22 -3.94 6.97
C SER A 25 4.74 -2.98 5.89
N ILE A 26 4.45 -3.22 4.61
CA ILE A 26 4.90 -2.33 3.52
C ILE A 26 4.24 -0.96 3.59
N LEU A 27 2.97 -0.91 4.02
CA LEU A 27 2.20 0.33 4.05
C LEU A 27 2.71 1.23 5.19
N GLU A 28 2.98 0.63 6.35
CA GLU A 28 3.57 1.30 7.50
C GLU A 28 4.99 1.80 7.19
N LEU A 29 5.82 0.98 6.55
CA LEU A 29 7.16 1.38 6.12
C LEU A 29 7.12 2.59 5.18
N LEU A 30 6.27 2.55 4.15
CA LEU A 30 6.15 3.65 3.19
C LEU A 30 5.65 4.92 3.87
N GLN A 31 4.66 4.82 4.76
CA GLN A 31 4.18 5.97 5.53
C GLN A 31 5.26 6.56 6.43
N TRP A 32 6.08 5.72 7.06
CA TRP A 32 7.21 6.18 7.88
C TRP A 32 8.27 6.87 7.02
N ILE A 33 8.61 6.32 5.84
CA ILE A 33 9.57 6.94 4.92
C ILE A 33 9.07 8.31 4.43
N GLU A 34 7.81 8.39 4.00
CA GLU A 34 7.16 9.60 3.51
C GLU A 34 7.16 10.69 4.60
N TYR A 35 6.85 10.32 5.85
CA TYR A 35 6.86 11.25 7.00
C TYR A 35 8.26 11.73 7.40
N ASN A 36 9.27 10.86 7.40
CA ASN A 36 10.60 11.20 7.93
C ASN A 36 11.55 11.84 6.90
N TYR A 37 11.36 11.54 5.62
CA TYR A 37 12.29 11.96 4.57
C TYR A 37 11.67 12.91 3.54
N ASP A 38 10.37 13.21 3.65
CA ASP A 38 9.63 14.06 2.70
C ASP A 38 9.83 13.61 1.24
N VAL A 39 9.82 12.30 1.03
CA VAL A 39 10.01 11.67 -0.28
C VAL A 39 8.70 11.11 -0.81
N GLU A 40 8.46 11.32 -2.10
CA GLU A 40 7.32 10.69 -2.76
C GLU A 40 7.49 9.17 -2.80
N THR A 41 6.43 8.47 -2.41
CA THR A 41 6.29 7.03 -2.54
C THR A 41 5.56 6.68 -3.83
N PRO A 42 5.62 5.43 -4.31
CA PRO A 42 4.80 5.01 -5.45
C PRO A 42 3.30 5.29 -5.23
N PHE A 43 2.86 5.33 -3.98
CA PHE A 43 1.49 5.57 -3.57
C PHE A 43 1.13 7.06 -3.40
N THR A 44 2.08 7.99 -3.49
CA THR A 44 1.79 9.42 -3.45
C THR A 44 0.83 9.79 -4.59
N GLY A 45 -0.31 10.39 -4.23
CA GLY A 45 -1.38 10.73 -5.19
C GLY A 45 -2.18 9.53 -5.72
N ALA A 46 -1.97 8.32 -5.21
CA ALA A 46 -2.79 7.15 -5.55
C ALA A 46 -4.13 7.19 -4.80
N THR A 47 -5.16 6.56 -5.37
CA THR A 47 -6.45 6.40 -4.69
C THR A 47 -6.47 5.11 -3.90
N LYS A 48 -6.88 5.20 -2.63
CA LYS A 48 -7.00 4.08 -1.69
C LYS A 48 -8.47 3.76 -1.42
N ILE A 49 -8.87 2.52 -1.70
CA ILE A 49 -10.19 1.97 -1.37
C ILE A 49 -9.98 0.94 -0.26
N VAL A 50 -10.75 1.05 0.82
CA VAL A 50 -10.71 0.12 1.96
C VAL A 50 -12.02 -0.62 2.03
N LYS A 51 -11.95 -1.95 2.03
CA LYS A 51 -13.09 -2.83 2.23
C LYS A 51 -12.92 -3.59 3.53
N GLN A 52 -13.81 -3.35 4.48
CA GLN A 52 -13.82 -4.10 5.73
C GLN A 52 -14.35 -5.51 5.48
N VAL A 53 -13.58 -6.53 5.90
CA VAL A 53 -14.03 -7.92 5.92
C VAL A 53 -14.40 -8.24 7.36
N SER A 54 -15.69 -8.30 7.64
CA SER A 54 -16.20 -8.70 8.95
C SER A 54 -16.12 -10.22 9.09
N SER A 55 -14.96 -10.75 9.48
CA SER A 55 -14.82 -12.14 9.88
C SER A 55 -14.26 -12.20 11.30
N THR A 56 -15.17 -12.36 12.27
CA THR A 56 -14.98 -12.64 13.71
C THR A 56 -14.61 -11.45 14.64
N PRO A 57 -15.07 -11.46 15.91
CA PRO A 57 -14.91 -10.36 16.87
C PRO A 57 -13.48 -10.10 17.36
N THR A 58 -12.50 -10.92 16.98
CA THR A 58 -11.13 -10.88 17.51
C THR A 58 -10.08 -10.42 16.51
N SER A 59 -10.41 -10.24 15.23
CA SER A 59 -9.48 -9.62 14.27
C SER A 59 -10.18 -8.94 13.10
N SER A 60 -10.22 -7.61 13.10
CA SER A 60 -10.68 -6.84 11.93
C SER A 60 -9.62 -6.87 10.83
N TYR A 61 -9.81 -7.69 9.81
CA TYR A 61 -9.03 -7.67 8.58
C TYR A 61 -9.66 -6.69 7.59
N GLN A 62 -8.85 -5.81 7.02
CA GLN A 62 -9.31 -4.86 6.01
C GLN A 62 -8.55 -5.12 4.72
N ASP A 63 -9.29 -5.42 3.65
CA ASP A 63 -8.74 -5.43 2.30
C ASP A 63 -8.55 -3.99 1.84
N ILE A 64 -7.39 -3.72 1.24
CA ILE A 64 -7.02 -2.40 0.75
C ILE A 64 -6.64 -2.54 -0.72
N MET A 65 -7.29 -1.77 -1.57
CA MET A 65 -6.93 -1.61 -2.97
C MET A 65 -6.36 -0.20 -3.16
N ILE A 66 -5.16 -0.11 -3.72
CA ILE A 66 -4.53 1.16 -4.08
C ILE A 66 -4.36 1.16 -5.59
N TYR A 67 -4.84 2.19 -6.26
CA TYR A 67 -4.66 2.31 -7.70
C TYR A 67 -4.19 3.71 -8.09
N LYS A 68 -3.41 3.77 -9.16
CA LYS A 68 -2.90 5.02 -9.73
C LYS A 68 -2.93 4.88 -11.25
N SER A 69 -3.47 5.91 -11.90
CA SER A 69 -3.37 6.09 -13.36
C SER A 69 -2.51 7.31 -13.60
N ILE A 70 -1.51 7.18 -14.46
CA ILE A 70 -0.59 8.26 -14.85
C ILE A 70 -0.91 8.71 -16.27
#